data_AF-A0A078JR43-F1
#
_entry.id   AF-A0A078JR43-F1
#
_cell.length_a   1.000
_cell.length_b   1.000
_cell.length_c   1.000
_cell.angle_alpha   90.00
_cell.angle_beta   90.00
_cell.angle_gamma   90.00
#
_symmetry.space_group_name_H-M   'P 1'
#
loop_
_entity.id
_entity.type
_entity.pdbx_description
1 polymer ?
#
loop_
_entity_poly.entity_id
_entity_poly.type
_entity_poly.pdbx_seq_one_letter_code
_entity_poly.pdbx_strand_id
1 'polypeptide(L)'
;SKTQNSRVLLIILDVAMLGLITAGASSAAAIVYLAHKGNNNTNWFSICQQFNSFCERISGSLIGSFVAVVLLILLILLSAIALSRHH
;
A
#
# COMPACT_ATOMS: atom_id res chain seq x y z
N SER A 1 4.98 30.92 10.51
CA SER A 1 5.80 30.57 9.33
C SER A 1 6.46 29.18 9.46
N LYS A 2 7.36 28.91 10.44
CA LYS A 2 8.02 27.58 10.60
C LYS A 2 7.07 26.36 10.61
N THR A 3 5.93 26.45 11.28
CA THR A 3 4.95 25.35 11.38
C THR A 3 4.27 25.00 10.05
N GLN A 4 4.11 25.97 9.14
CA GLN A 4 3.48 25.77 7.84
C GLN A 4 4.40 25.00 6.88
N ASN A 5 5.69 25.36 6.81
CA ASN A 5 6.68 24.64 6.00
C ASN A 5 6.83 23.17 6.40
N SER A 6 6.82 22.89 7.70
CA SER A 6 6.89 21.50 8.20
C SER A 6 5.67 20.67 7.77
N ARG A 7 4.46 21.26 7.79
CA ARG A 7 3.24 20.57 7.35
C ARG A 7 3.23 20.28 5.85
N VAL A 8 3.68 21.22 5.02
CA VAL A 8 3.78 21.01 3.56
C VAL A 8 4.78 19.89 3.25
N LEU A 9 5.92 19.86 3.93
CA LEU A 9 6.93 18.81 3.75
C LEU A 9 6.38 17.44 4.16
N LEU A 10 5.67 17.35 5.28
CA LEU A 10 4.99 16.12 5.72
C LEU A 10 3.98 15.62 4.67
N ILE A 11 3.14 16.51 4.13
CA ILE A 11 2.15 16.14 3.09
C ILE A 11 2.86 15.58 1.85
N ILE A 12 3.96 16.18 1.41
CA ILE A 12 4.73 15.68 0.26
C ILE A 12 5.30 14.29 0.53
N LEU A 13 5.87 14.07 1.72
CA LEU A 13 6.39 12.76 2.12
C LEU A 13 5.28 11.71 2.21
N ASP A 14 4.12 12.06 2.76
CA ASP A 14 2.96 11.16 2.86
C ASP A 14 2.43 10.75 1.48
N VAL A 15 2.35 11.70 0.54
CA VAL A 15 1.94 11.42 -0.85
C VAL A 15 2.97 10.55 -1.57
N ALA A 16 4.26 10.78 -1.35
CA ALA A 16 5.32 9.94 -1.91
C ALA A 16 5.24 8.50 -1.38
N MET A 17 5.06 8.33 -0.07
CA MET A 17 4.89 7.02 0.57
C MET A 17 3.60 6.32 0.11
N LEU A 18 2.51 7.06 -0.04
CA LEU A 18 1.25 6.54 -0.59
C LEU A 18 1.47 5.93 -1.99
N GLY A 19 2.17 6.66 -2.86
CA GLY A 19 2.50 6.17 -4.21
C GLY A 19 3.35 4.90 -4.18
N LEU A 20 4.41 4.90 -3.35
CA LEU A 20 5.31 3.76 -3.20
C LEU A 20 4.58 2.50 -2.67
N ILE A 21 3.79 2.64 -1.60
CA ILE A 21 3.05 1.51 -1.03
C ILE A 21 2.00 1.00 -2.03
N THR A 22 1.30 1.89 -2.73
CA THR A 22 0.29 1.48 -3.73
C THR A 22 0.92 0.70 -4.88
N ALA A 23 2.07 1.15 -5.39
CA ALA A 23 2.80 0.45 -6.45
C ALA A 23 3.38 -0.90 -5.99
N GLY A 24 3.90 -0.96 -4.76
CA GLY A 24 4.39 -2.20 -4.15
C GLY A 24 3.26 -3.20 -3.90
N ALA A 25 2.15 -2.74 -3.32
CA ALA A 25 0.98 -3.56 -3.02
C ALA A 25 0.33 -4.11 -4.30
N SER A 26 0.22 -3.31 -5.38
CA SER A 26 -0.34 -3.79 -6.65
C SER A 26 0.54 -4.86 -7.30
N SER A 27 1.87 -4.67 -7.27
CA SER A 27 2.83 -5.66 -7.75
C SER A 27 2.75 -6.95 -6.95
N ALA A 28 2.72 -6.85 -5.62
CA ALA A 28 2.58 -8.00 -4.73
C ALA A 28 1.25 -8.73 -4.96
N ALA A 29 0.16 -8.00 -5.17
CA ALA A 29 -1.17 -8.58 -5.42
C ALA A 29 -1.18 -9.44 -6.70
N ALA A 30 -0.52 -8.97 -7.77
CA ALA A 30 -0.39 -9.75 -8.99
C ALA A 30 0.38 -11.06 -8.78
N ILE A 31 1.48 -11.02 -8.01
CA ILE A 31 2.27 -12.21 -7.68
C ILE A 31 1.47 -13.17 -6.78
N VAL A 32 0.75 -12.67 -5.78
CA VAL A 32 -0.12 -13.51 -4.93
C VAL A 32 -1.24 -14.15 -5.73
N TYR A 33 -1.86 -13.41 -6.66
CA TYR A 33 -2.87 -13.95 -7.55
C TYR A 33 -2.32 -15.12 -8.39
N LEU A 34 -1.13 -14.95 -8.97
CA LEU A 34 -0.44 -16.02 -9.69
C LEU A 34 -0.07 -17.18 -8.76
N ALA A 35 0.35 -16.91 -7.53
CA ALA A 35 0.71 -17.94 -6.55
C ALA A 35 -0.51 -18.77 -6.11
N HIS A 36 -1.71 -18.19 -6.11
CA HIS A 36 -2.96 -18.86 -5.75
C HIS A 36 -3.58 -19.62 -6.93
N LYS A 37 -3.63 -18.99 -8.11
CA LYS A 37 -4.34 -19.54 -9.27
C LYS A 37 -3.44 -20.29 -10.25
N GLY A 38 -2.16 -19.93 -10.32
CA GLY A 38 -1.25 -20.37 -11.37
C GLY A 38 -1.59 -19.79 -12.74
N ASN A 39 -0.72 -20.03 -13.71
CA ASN A 39 -0.97 -19.77 -15.14
C ASN A 39 -0.25 -20.82 -16.00
N ASN A 40 -1.02 -21.71 -16.63
CA ASN A 40 -0.49 -22.79 -17.45
C ASN A 40 0.22 -22.29 -18.72
N ASN A 41 -0.19 -21.14 -19.26
CA ASN A 41 0.43 -20.57 -20.47
C ASN A 41 1.89 -20.17 -20.26
N THR A 42 2.28 -19.83 -19.02
CA THR A 42 3.67 -19.49 -18.67
C THR A 42 4.30 -20.52 -17.74
N ASN A 43 3.74 -21.72 -17.63
CA ASN A 43 4.19 -22.77 -16.70
C ASN A 43 4.31 -22.28 -15.24
N TRP A 44 3.44 -21.38 -14.80
CA TRP A 44 3.43 -20.88 -13.43
C TRP A 44 2.51 -21.74 -12.57
N PHE A 45 3.07 -22.47 -11.60
CA PHE A 45 2.31 -23.36 -10.73
C PHE A 45 1.72 -22.62 -9.53
N SER A 46 0.61 -23.13 -8.96
CA SER A 46 0.00 -22.61 -7.73
C SER A 46 0.84 -23.01 -6.50
N ILE A 47 1.81 -22.16 -6.16
CA ILE A 47 2.76 -22.39 -5.06
C ILE A 47 2.04 -22.36 -3.70
N CYS A 48 0.97 -21.58 -3.56
CA CYS A 48 0.22 -21.46 -2.32
C CYS A 48 -0.43 -22.78 -1.86
N GLN A 49 -0.72 -23.71 -2.78
CA GLN A 49 -1.32 -25.00 -2.42
C GLN A 49 -0.35 -25.91 -1.64
N GLN A 50 0.95 -25.75 -1.85
CA GLN A 50 2.00 -26.48 -1.15
C GLN A 50 2.44 -25.78 0.15
N PHE A 51 2.39 -24.44 0.18
CA PHE A 51 2.87 -23.61 1.28
C PHE A 51 1.78 -22.69 1.85
N ASN A 52 0.72 -23.30 2.39
CA ASN A 52 -0.46 -22.57 2.88
C ASN A 52 -0.11 -21.52 3.94
N SER A 53 0.76 -21.84 4.90
CA SER A 53 1.15 -20.92 5.99
C SER A 53 1.91 -19.68 5.51
N PHE A 54 2.76 -19.83 4.48
CA PHE A 54 3.44 -18.69 3.85
C PHE A 54 2.44 -17.83 3.08
N CYS A 55 1.52 -18.46 2.34
CA CYS A 55 0.52 -17.76 1.54
C CYS A 55 -0.45 -16.94 2.41
N GLU A 56 -0.88 -17.50 3.55
CA GLU A 56 -1.73 -16.80 4.52
C GLU A 56 -1.02 -15.55 5.07
N ARG A 57 0.26 -15.68 5.41
CA ARG A 57 1.05 -14.58 5.96
C ARG A 57 1.31 -13.47 4.94
N ILE A 58 1.61 -13.81 3.69
CA ILE A 58 1.78 -12.83 2.62
C ILE A 58 0.45 -12.14 2.30
N SER A 59 -0.65 -12.89 2.19
CA SER A 59 -1.98 -12.30 1.99
C SER A 59 -2.37 -11.35 3.13
N GLY A 60 -2.10 -11.73 4.38
CA GLY A 60 -2.31 -10.85 5.55
C GLY A 60 -1.49 -9.56 5.47
N SER A 61 -0.21 -9.65 5.08
CA SER A 61 0.65 -8.48 4.86
C SER A 61 0.14 -7.57 3.74
N LEU A 62 -0.37 -8.17 2.66
CA LEU A 62 -0.95 -7.47 1.52
C LEU A 62 -2.19 -6.67 1.93
N ILE A 63 -3.10 -7.30 2.66
CA ILE A 63 -4.29 -6.64 3.22
C ILE A 63 -3.87 -5.48 4.13
N GLY A 64 -2.90 -5.71 5.01
CA GLY A 64 -2.34 -4.65 5.86
C GLY A 64 -1.76 -3.47 5.06
N SER A 65 -1.12 -3.73 3.92
CA SER A 65 -0.59 -2.69 3.03
C SER A 65 -1.71 -1.84 2.41
N PHE A 66 -2.81 -2.46 1.98
CA PHE A 66 -3.99 -1.71 1.50
C PHE A 66 -4.67 -0.90 2.60
N VAL A 67 -4.72 -1.42 3.83
CA VAL A 67 -5.21 -0.66 4.98
C VAL A 67 -4.33 0.57 5.22
N ALA A 68 -3.00 0.43 5.13
CA ALA A 68 -2.07 1.54 5.27
C ALA A 68 -2.28 2.62 4.18
N VAL A 69 -2.57 2.23 2.94
CA VAL A 69 -2.94 3.15 1.85
C VAL A 69 -4.16 3.99 2.23
N VAL A 70 -5.22 3.37 2.76
CA VAL A 70 -6.44 4.07 3.20
C VAL A 70 -6.13 5.05 4.33
N LEU A 71 -5.34 4.62 5.32
CA LEU A 71 -4.94 5.48 6.44
C LEU A 71 -4.10 6.67 5.98
N LEU A 72 -3.16 6.48 5.05
CA LEU A 72 -2.37 7.56 4.47
C LEU A 72 -3.24 8.58 3.74
N ILE A 73 -4.22 8.14 2.95
CA ILE A 73 -5.17 9.04 2.28
C ILE A 73 -5.94 9.88 3.31
N LEU A 74 -6.44 9.26 4.38
CA LEU A 74 -7.10 9.96 5.48
C LEU A 74 -6.18 11.00 6.15
N LEU A 75 -4.92 10.63 6.44
CA LEU A 75 -3.94 11.55 7.03
C LEU A 75 -3.62 12.74 6.12
N ILE A 76 -3.49 12.52 4.81
CA ILE A 76 -3.26 13.58 3.82
C ILE A 76 -4.45 14.54 3.78
N LEU A 77 -5.68 14.02 3.75
CA LEU A 77 -6.90 14.83 3.75
C LEU A 77 -7.02 15.66 5.03
N LEU A 78 -6.84 15.04 6.20
CA LEU A 78 -6.89 15.73 7.48
C LEU A 78 -5.82 16.82 7.58
N SER A 79 -4.60 16.53 7.10
CA SER A 79 -3.49 17.49 7.08
C SER A 79 -3.77 18.66 6.15
N ALA A 80 -4.33 18.40 4.97
CA ALA A 80 -4.74 19.45 4.03
C ALA A 80 -5.84 20.35 4.62
N ILE A 81 -6.88 19.76 5.23
CA ILE A 81 -7.95 20.52 5.88
C ILE A 81 -7.41 21.36 7.05
N ALA A 82 -6.49 20.80 7.85
CA ALA A 82 -5.87 21.51 8.96
C ALA A 82 -4.98 22.68 8.48
N LEU A 83 -4.34 22.52 7.32
CA LEU A 83 -3.56 23.58 6.67
C LEU A 83 -4.48 24.69 6.16
N SER A 84 -5.57 24.34 5.48
CA SER A 84 -6.57 25.29 4.96
C SER A 84 -7.29 26.07 6.06
N ARG A 85 -7.48 25.50 7.25
CA ARG A 85 -8.08 26.20 8.40
C ARG A 85 -7.15 27.19 9.11
N HIS A 86 -5.84 27.09 8.86
CA HIS A 86 -4.83 27.96 9.48
C HIS A 86 -4.44 29.14 8.58
N HIS A 87 -4.98 29.18 7.36
CA HIS A 87 -4.95 30.30 6.43
C HIS A 87 -6.25 31.08 6.59
#